data_AF-A8YHS3-F1
#
_entry.id   AF-A8YHS3-F1
#
_cell.length_a   1.000
_cell.length_b   1.000
_cell.length_c   1.000
_cell.angle_alpha   90.00
_cell.angle_beta   90.00
_cell.angle_gamma   90.00
#
_symmetry.space_group_name_H-M   'P 1'
#
loop_
_entity.id
_entity.type
_entity.pdbx_description
1 polymer ?
#
loop_
_entity_poly.entity_id
_entity_poly.type
_entity_poly.pdbx_seq_one_letter_code
_entity_poly.pdbx_strand_id
1 'polypeptide(L)'
;MLGFGEDKKIQLTNEQGMKTILVIGGENAIGRKVIAQLQQQNYQIRALVDNIESARQLFAENVDSFALQTPQLFTGIDEIIYCQGENNRHSLANLLDLLKNSGIIAEKTLFDFSNPSSDIKEIWGAVDDVVMGGVSESQITLTGGRALFSGIVRTENNGGFASVRTRNLNPPLNLSNYEGIELQVQGDGKRYKLILRCEGRWDGIGYCYSFDTLDRTLQTISIPFGDLIPVLRAKTLREAAPFDSSSVYALQLMQSKFEYD
;
A
#
# COMPACT_ATOMS: atom_id res chain seq x y z
N MET A 1 37.70 35.14 28.23
CA MET A 1 36.54 34.32 28.65
C MET A 1 35.68 34.16 27.42
N LEU A 2 35.77 33.01 26.76
CA LEU A 2 35.30 32.81 25.38
C LEU A 2 34.11 31.84 25.34
N GLY A 3 33.02 32.31 24.73
CA GLY A 3 32.18 31.58 23.77
C GLY A 3 31.31 30.44 24.28
N PHE A 4 30.01 30.71 24.45
CA PHE A 4 28.97 29.67 24.46
C PHE A 4 28.84 29.08 23.04
N GLY A 5 28.81 27.74 22.97
CA GLY A 5 28.81 26.97 21.73
C GLY A 5 27.56 27.19 20.87
N GLU A 6 27.79 27.23 19.56
CA GLU A 6 26.77 27.36 18.52
C GLU A 6 25.80 26.17 18.51
N ASP A 7 24.51 26.49 18.33
CA ASP A 7 23.47 25.53 18.00
C ASP A 7 23.82 24.80 16.70
N LYS A 8 23.92 23.47 16.78
CA LYS A 8 24.07 22.61 15.60
C LYS A 8 22.84 22.77 14.71
N LYS A 9 22.98 23.55 13.63
CA LYS A 9 22.13 23.43 12.44
C LYS A 9 22.23 21.98 11.95
N ILE A 10 21.17 21.22 12.14
CA ILE A 10 20.99 19.94 11.48
C ILE A 10 20.83 20.26 9.99
N GLN A 11 21.91 20.15 9.23
CA GLN A 11 21.83 20.02 7.78
C GLN A 11 21.28 18.64 7.47
N LEU A 12 19.96 18.55 7.31
CA LEU A 12 19.33 17.46 6.58
C LEU A 12 19.75 17.62 5.12
N THR A 13 20.74 16.83 4.71
CA THR A 13 21.12 16.67 3.31
C THR A 13 19.93 16.07 2.56
N ASN A 14 19.25 16.89 1.76
CA ASN A 14 18.16 16.49 0.88
C ASN A 14 18.70 15.61 -0.26
N GLU A 15 18.62 14.29 -0.09
CA GLU A 15 18.56 13.33 -1.22
C GLU A 15 17.11 12.88 -1.50
N GLN A 16 16.12 13.60 -0.99
CA GLN A 16 14.72 13.41 -1.35
C GLN A 16 14.35 14.47 -2.38
N GLY A 17 13.75 14.04 -3.51
CA GLY A 17 13.16 14.95 -4.48
C GLY A 17 12.24 15.96 -3.79
N MET A 18 12.15 17.16 -4.36
CA MET A 18 11.31 18.24 -3.83
C MET A 18 9.86 17.75 -3.69
N LYS A 19 9.38 17.62 -2.44
CA LYS A 19 7.99 17.22 -2.17
C LYS A 19 7.02 18.32 -2.60
N THR A 20 5.89 17.91 -3.18
CA THR A 20 4.79 18.79 -3.56
C THR A 20 3.65 18.71 -2.55
N ILE A 21 3.30 19.85 -1.96
CA ILE A 21 2.22 19.96 -0.97
C ILE A 21 1.04 20.71 -1.57
N LEU A 22 -0.16 20.11 -1.49
CA LEU A 22 -1.41 20.76 -1.83
C LEU A 22 -2.00 21.46 -0.60
N VAL A 23 -2.12 22.78 -0.64
CA VAL A 23 -2.81 23.58 0.38
C VAL A 23 -4.21 23.94 -0.08
N ILE A 24 -5.20 23.49 0.68
CA ILE A 24 -6.61 23.83 0.47
C ILE A 24 -7.02 24.90 1.47
N GLY A 25 -7.72 25.94 1.01
CA GLY A 25 -8.01 27.11 1.84
C GLY A 25 -6.80 28.02 2.04
N GLY A 26 -5.85 28.01 1.08
CA GLY A 26 -4.66 28.86 1.09
C GLY A 26 -4.98 30.36 1.17
N GLU A 27 -6.17 30.77 0.74
CA GLU A 27 -6.61 32.18 0.71
C GLU A 27 -7.06 32.72 2.07
N ASN A 28 -7.26 31.88 3.10
CA ASN A 28 -7.62 32.34 4.44
C ASN A 28 -6.39 32.67 5.31
N ALA A 29 -6.62 33.27 6.48
CA ALA A 29 -5.53 33.74 7.34
C ALA A 29 -4.57 32.62 7.81
N ILE A 30 -5.09 31.40 8.02
CA ILE A 30 -4.29 30.24 8.42
C ILE A 30 -3.52 29.71 7.19
N GLY A 31 -4.22 29.51 6.07
CA GLY A 31 -3.64 29.01 4.83
C GLY A 31 -2.48 29.87 4.32
N ARG A 32 -2.60 31.20 4.40
CA ARG A 32 -1.49 32.10 4.04
C ARG A 32 -0.26 31.92 4.91
N LYS A 33 -0.44 31.69 6.22
CA LYS A 33 0.68 31.42 7.14
C LYS A 33 1.32 30.07 6.84
N VAL A 34 0.52 29.04 6.54
CA VAL A 34 1.01 27.72 6.14
C VAL A 34 1.85 27.84 4.87
N ILE A 35 1.32 28.47 3.81
CA ILE A 35 2.04 28.65 2.54
C ILE A 35 3.37 29.38 2.78
N ALA A 36 3.38 30.47 3.56
CA ALA A 36 4.60 31.19 3.88
C ALA A 36 5.66 30.32 4.60
N GLN A 37 5.25 29.43 5.50
CA GLN A 37 6.16 28.50 6.17
C GLN A 37 6.70 27.42 5.22
N LEU A 38 5.83 26.86 4.36
CA LEU A 38 6.25 25.88 3.36
C LEU A 38 7.26 26.45 2.35
N GLN A 39 7.08 27.72 1.96
CA GLN A 39 8.02 28.42 1.09
C GLN A 39 9.41 28.56 1.73
N GLN A 40 9.47 28.87 3.04
CA GLN A 40 10.74 28.98 3.78
C GLN A 40 11.49 27.65 3.86
N GLN A 41 10.76 26.53 3.81
CA GLN A 41 11.34 25.19 3.83
C GLN A 41 11.57 24.61 2.43
N ASN A 42 11.38 25.43 1.38
CA ASN A 42 11.63 25.07 -0.01
C ASN A 42 10.79 23.85 -0.46
N TYR A 43 9.50 23.81 -0.10
CA TYR A 43 8.55 22.86 -0.69
C TYR A 43 8.02 23.38 -2.03
N GLN A 44 7.66 22.47 -2.94
CA GLN A 44 6.77 22.82 -4.06
C GLN A 44 5.35 22.92 -3.52
N ILE A 45 4.65 24.01 -3.86
CA ILE A 45 3.34 24.29 -3.28
C ILE A 45 2.31 24.40 -4.40
N ARG A 46 1.24 23.64 -4.25
CA ARG A 46 0.02 23.77 -5.03
C ARG A 46 -1.07 24.36 -4.15
N ALA A 47 -1.75 25.40 -4.58
CA ALA A 47 -2.85 26.01 -3.84
C ALA A 47 -4.17 25.80 -4.58
N LEU A 48 -5.16 25.23 -3.89
CA LEU A 48 -6.55 25.27 -4.35
C LEU A 48 -7.12 26.65 -4.02
N VAL A 49 -7.58 27.35 -5.06
CA VAL A 49 -8.05 28.74 -4.99
C VAL A 49 -9.41 28.89 -5.64
N ASP A 50 -10.20 29.86 -5.17
CA ASP A 50 -11.47 30.22 -5.80
C ASP A 50 -11.24 30.96 -7.13
N ASN A 51 -10.21 31.81 -7.19
CA ASN A 51 -9.90 32.63 -8.37
C ASN A 51 -8.38 32.71 -8.60
N ILE A 52 -7.93 32.18 -9.73
CA ILE A 52 -6.49 32.11 -10.09
C ILE A 52 -5.87 33.51 -10.23
N GLU A 53 -6.61 34.51 -10.73
CA GLU A 53 -6.09 35.88 -10.90
C GLU A 53 -5.87 36.57 -9.55
N SER A 54 -6.82 36.39 -8.62
CA SER A 54 -6.70 36.93 -7.25
C SER A 54 -5.59 36.24 -6.48
N ALA A 55 -5.41 34.93 -6.68
CA ALA A 55 -4.34 34.15 -6.06
C ALA A 55 -2.93 34.65 -6.43
N ARG A 56 -2.71 35.13 -7.66
CA ARG A 56 -1.43 35.71 -8.08
C ARG A 56 -1.00 36.95 -7.30
N GLN A 57 -1.96 37.67 -6.70
CA GLN A 57 -1.67 38.81 -5.83
C GLN A 57 -1.43 38.40 -4.38
N LEU A 58 -1.85 37.20 -3.99
CA LEU A 58 -1.79 36.68 -2.62
C LEU A 58 -0.58 35.78 -2.38
N PHE A 59 -0.11 35.09 -3.42
CA PHE A 59 1.00 34.13 -3.32
C PHE A 59 2.19 34.60 -4.16
N ALA A 60 3.40 34.19 -3.77
CA ALA A 60 4.59 34.41 -4.59
C ALA A 60 4.58 33.48 -5.83
N GLU A 61 5.41 33.79 -6.82
CA GLU A 61 5.44 33.08 -8.12
C GLU A 61 5.70 31.57 -8.02
N ASN A 62 6.22 31.08 -6.90
CA ASN A 62 6.51 29.66 -6.67
C ASN A 62 5.32 28.85 -6.11
N VAL A 63 4.09 29.36 -6.20
CA VAL A 63 2.87 28.65 -5.79
C VAL A 63 1.98 28.41 -7.02
N ASP A 64 1.84 27.14 -7.40
CA ASP A 64 0.95 26.78 -8.50
C ASP A 64 -0.51 26.83 -8.05
N SER A 65 -1.31 27.72 -8.64
CA SER A 65 -2.70 27.94 -8.24
C SER A 65 -3.66 27.19 -9.16
N PHE A 66 -4.59 26.43 -8.57
CA PHE A 66 -5.56 25.59 -9.27
C PHE A 66 -6.98 25.87 -8.81
N ALA A 67 -7.96 25.75 -9.71
CA ALA A 67 -9.38 25.83 -9.37
C ALA A 67 -9.94 24.46 -8.98
N LEU A 68 -11.08 24.44 -8.27
CA LEU A 68 -11.71 23.23 -7.71
C LEU A 68 -12.00 22.12 -8.74
N GLN A 69 -12.11 22.45 -10.03
CA GLN A 69 -12.51 21.50 -11.08
C GLN A 69 -11.34 21.00 -11.93
N THR A 70 -10.09 21.16 -11.49
CA THR A 70 -8.94 20.74 -12.29
C THR A 70 -8.54 19.29 -11.97
N PRO A 71 -8.69 18.31 -12.88
CA PRO A 71 -8.36 16.90 -12.61
C PRO A 71 -6.90 16.68 -12.19
N GLN A 72 -5.99 17.54 -12.66
CA GLN A 72 -4.57 17.48 -12.34
C GLN A 72 -4.25 17.98 -10.92
N LEU A 73 -5.22 18.52 -10.17
CA LEU A 73 -5.01 19.13 -8.85
C LEU A 73 -4.23 18.20 -7.92
N PHE A 74 -4.51 16.91 -7.97
CA PHE A 74 -3.93 15.92 -7.05
C PHE A 74 -2.79 15.10 -7.67
N THR A 75 -2.49 15.29 -8.95
CA THR A 75 -1.42 14.54 -9.60
C THR A 75 -0.06 14.94 -9.03
N GLY A 76 0.71 13.96 -8.55
CA GLY A 76 2.05 14.17 -8.00
C GLY A 76 2.06 14.92 -6.67
N ILE A 77 0.97 14.90 -5.91
CA ILE A 77 0.90 15.47 -4.56
C ILE A 77 1.39 14.44 -3.55
N ASP A 78 2.36 14.84 -2.72
CA ASP A 78 2.89 14.00 -1.64
C ASP A 78 2.04 14.15 -0.36
N GLU A 79 1.60 15.38 -0.06
CA GLU A 79 0.87 15.71 1.18
C GLU A 79 -0.20 16.78 0.93
N ILE A 80 -1.29 16.72 1.70
CA ILE A 80 -2.42 17.68 1.63
C ILE A 80 -2.58 18.38 2.98
N ILE A 81 -2.60 19.71 2.98
CA ILE A 81 -2.93 20.52 4.15
C ILE A 81 -4.27 21.21 3.93
N TYR A 82 -5.26 20.85 4.74
CA TYR A 82 -6.58 21.46 4.72
C TYR A 82 -6.69 22.57 5.78
N CYS A 83 -6.74 23.83 5.33
CA CYS A 83 -6.94 24.98 6.19
C CYS A 83 -8.41 25.39 6.17
N GLN A 84 -9.20 24.89 7.12
CA GLN A 84 -10.61 25.27 7.27
C GLN A 84 -10.75 26.79 7.45
N GLY A 85 -11.61 27.41 6.64
CA GLY A 85 -12.02 28.81 6.77
C GLY A 85 -13.49 28.95 7.16
N GLU A 86 -13.91 30.16 7.52
CA GLU A 86 -15.31 30.50 7.83
C GLU A 86 -16.23 30.41 6.60
N ASN A 87 -15.66 30.56 5.39
CA ASN A 87 -16.38 30.44 4.14
C ASN A 87 -16.42 28.99 3.65
N ASN A 88 -17.63 28.46 3.47
CA ASN A 88 -17.92 27.05 3.19
C ASN A 88 -17.66 26.59 1.74
N ARG A 89 -16.99 27.40 0.90
CA ARG A 89 -16.78 27.08 -0.53
C ARG A 89 -15.82 25.92 -0.75
N HIS A 90 -14.75 25.85 0.05
CA HIS A 90 -13.84 24.70 0.13
C HIS A 90 -14.22 23.75 1.27
N SER A 91 -15.51 23.49 1.49
CA SER A 91 -15.94 22.56 2.54
C SER A 91 -15.31 21.18 2.35
N LEU A 92 -15.10 20.48 3.46
CA LEU A 92 -14.61 19.09 3.44
C LEU A 92 -15.49 18.19 2.56
N ALA A 93 -16.81 18.40 2.56
CA ALA A 93 -17.76 17.64 1.74
C ALA A 93 -17.46 17.80 0.24
N ASN A 94 -17.28 19.04 -0.24
CA ASN A 94 -16.93 19.31 -1.64
C ASN A 94 -15.59 18.69 -2.01
N LEU A 95 -14.62 18.69 -1.09
CA LEU A 95 -13.31 18.07 -1.31
C LEU A 95 -13.41 16.55 -1.44
N LEU A 96 -14.19 15.91 -0.57
CA LEU A 96 -14.41 14.46 -0.62
C LEU A 96 -15.10 14.03 -1.92
N ASP A 97 -16.09 14.79 -2.39
CA ASP A 97 -16.73 14.51 -3.67
C ASP A 97 -15.79 14.74 -4.86
N LEU A 98 -14.90 15.74 -4.78
CA LEU A 98 -13.86 15.93 -5.78
C LEU A 98 -12.86 14.76 -5.79
N LEU A 99 -12.46 14.25 -4.63
CA LEU A 99 -11.57 13.09 -4.50
C LEU A 99 -12.21 11.81 -5.06
N LYS A 100 -13.51 11.60 -4.86
CA LYS A 100 -14.23 10.47 -5.48
C LYS A 100 -14.23 10.57 -7.01
N ASN A 101 -14.35 11.78 -7.54
CA ASN A 101 -14.50 12.04 -8.98
C ASN A 101 -13.17 12.26 -9.71
N SER A 102 -12.07 12.49 -9.00
CA SER A 102 -10.75 12.72 -9.59
C SER A 102 -10.11 11.44 -10.12
N GLY A 103 -10.70 10.27 -9.83
CA GLY A 103 -10.14 8.97 -10.22
C GLY A 103 -8.78 8.69 -9.57
N ILE A 104 -8.43 9.42 -8.49
CA ILE A 104 -7.27 9.09 -7.67
C ILE A 104 -7.62 7.84 -6.91
N ILE A 105 -7.09 6.73 -7.38
CA ILE A 105 -7.13 5.51 -6.62
C ILE A 105 -5.81 5.46 -5.85
N ALA A 106 -5.90 5.45 -4.52
CA ALA A 106 -4.74 5.29 -3.65
C ALA A 106 -4.32 3.81 -3.66
N GLU A 107 -3.83 3.35 -4.81
CA GLU A 107 -3.30 2.01 -5.01
C GLU A 107 -1.78 2.06 -5.02
N LYS A 108 -1.16 1.10 -4.34
CA LYS A 108 0.28 0.87 -4.40
C LYS A 108 0.53 -0.54 -4.92
N THR A 109 1.16 -0.63 -6.08
CA THR A 109 1.60 -1.90 -6.63
C THR A 109 2.65 -2.54 -5.71
N LEU A 110 2.34 -3.71 -5.16
CA LEU A 110 3.29 -4.47 -4.33
C LEU A 110 4.19 -5.37 -5.18
N PHE A 111 3.62 -6.03 -6.18
CA PHE A 111 4.35 -6.89 -7.12
C PHE A 111 3.83 -6.66 -8.53
N ASP A 112 4.68 -6.13 -9.41
CA ASP A 112 4.40 -6.02 -10.84
C ASP A 112 5.10 -7.17 -11.59
N PHE A 113 4.29 -8.12 -12.08
CA PHE A 113 4.79 -9.25 -12.86
C PHE A 113 4.83 -8.98 -14.37
N SER A 114 4.29 -7.85 -14.83
CA SER A 114 4.31 -7.46 -16.24
C SER A 114 5.70 -6.98 -16.68
N ASN A 115 6.44 -6.36 -15.76
CA ASN A 115 7.82 -5.94 -15.94
C ASN A 115 8.66 -6.28 -14.70
N PRO A 116 8.98 -7.57 -14.47
CA PRO A 116 9.56 -8.01 -13.22
C PRO A 116 11.01 -7.59 -13.06
N SER A 117 11.31 -6.88 -11.97
CA SER A 117 12.68 -6.61 -11.54
C SER A 117 13.43 -7.91 -11.21
N SER A 118 14.76 -7.82 -11.07
CA SER A 118 15.57 -8.94 -10.55
C SER A 118 15.06 -9.44 -9.20
N ASP A 119 14.64 -8.52 -8.34
CA ASP A 119 14.23 -8.84 -6.98
C ASP A 119 12.93 -9.63 -6.97
N ILE A 120 11.95 -9.27 -7.81
CA ILE A 120 10.69 -10.02 -7.94
C ILE A 120 10.92 -11.47 -8.42
N LYS A 121 11.93 -11.68 -9.27
CA LYS A 121 12.26 -13.02 -9.79
C LYS A 121 12.78 -13.96 -8.72
N GLU A 122 13.43 -13.45 -7.68
CA GLU A 122 14.10 -14.26 -6.67
C GLU A 122 13.37 -14.28 -5.32
N ILE A 123 12.43 -13.36 -5.11
CA ILE A 123 11.81 -13.19 -3.79
C ILE A 123 10.81 -14.29 -3.46
N TRP A 124 10.11 -14.85 -4.46
CA TRP A 124 9.14 -15.92 -4.25
C TRP A 124 9.79 -17.30 -4.34
N GLY A 125 9.44 -18.19 -3.41
CA GLY A 125 9.90 -19.57 -3.39
C GLY A 125 8.82 -20.54 -2.92
N ALA A 126 8.96 -21.81 -3.30
CA ALA A 126 8.04 -22.87 -2.90
C ALA A 126 8.15 -23.16 -1.38
N VAL A 127 7.01 -23.39 -0.76
CA VAL A 127 6.84 -23.81 0.64
C VAL A 127 5.74 -24.86 0.65
N ASP A 128 6.10 -26.12 0.50
CA ASP A 128 5.16 -27.23 0.38
C ASP A 128 5.16 -28.13 1.64
N ASP A 129 4.27 -29.12 1.64
CA ASP A 129 4.06 -30.06 2.77
C ASP A 129 5.17 -31.12 2.95
N VAL A 130 6.24 -31.05 2.14
CA VAL A 130 7.37 -32.00 2.15
C VAL A 130 8.07 -32.10 3.51
N VAL A 131 8.13 -31.01 4.27
CA VAL A 131 8.72 -31.00 5.63
C VAL A 131 7.93 -31.90 6.59
N MET A 132 6.63 -32.08 6.35
CA MET A 132 5.76 -32.96 7.13
C MET A 132 5.64 -34.38 6.51
N GLY A 133 6.42 -34.68 5.46
CA GLY A 133 6.37 -35.95 4.73
C GLY A 133 5.43 -35.97 3.53
N GLY A 134 4.71 -34.88 3.28
CA GLY A 134 3.86 -34.70 2.11
C GLY A 134 4.65 -34.73 0.81
N VAL A 135 3.93 -34.88 -0.30
CA VAL A 135 4.52 -34.99 -1.64
C VAL A 135 3.90 -33.97 -2.59
N SER A 136 3.34 -32.88 -2.04
CA SER A 136 2.91 -31.75 -2.88
C SER A 136 4.13 -31.01 -3.40
N GLU A 137 4.00 -30.49 -4.61
CA GLU A 137 5.06 -29.76 -5.30
C GLU A 137 4.47 -28.50 -5.88
N SER A 138 5.16 -27.38 -5.69
CA SER A 138 4.74 -26.11 -6.26
C SER A 138 5.91 -25.29 -6.80
N GLN A 139 5.58 -24.41 -7.71
CA GLN A 139 6.51 -23.46 -8.29
C GLN A 139 5.77 -22.19 -8.69
N ILE A 140 6.55 -21.11 -8.78
CA ILE A 140 6.12 -19.86 -9.37
C ILE A 140 7.08 -19.50 -10.50
N THR A 141 6.53 -19.25 -11.69
CA THR A 141 7.32 -18.91 -12.87
C THR A 141 6.80 -17.61 -13.46
N LEU A 142 7.69 -16.67 -13.77
CA LEU A 142 7.29 -15.44 -14.44
C LEU A 142 7.25 -15.67 -15.95
N THR A 143 6.07 -15.54 -16.56
CA THR A 143 5.84 -15.79 -17.99
C THR A 143 4.70 -14.94 -18.51
N GLY A 144 4.82 -14.45 -19.75
CA GLY A 144 3.76 -13.70 -20.43
C GLY A 144 3.28 -12.45 -19.66
N GLY A 145 4.18 -11.79 -18.92
CA GLY A 145 3.85 -10.63 -18.08
C GLY A 145 3.04 -10.95 -16.83
N ARG A 146 3.08 -12.20 -16.34
CA ARG A 146 2.35 -12.69 -15.17
C ARG A 146 3.21 -13.61 -14.33
N ALA A 147 2.84 -13.81 -13.07
CA ALA A 147 3.33 -14.92 -12.27
C ALA A 147 2.39 -16.12 -12.40
N LEU A 148 2.91 -17.24 -12.88
CA LEU A 148 2.20 -18.51 -12.94
C LEU A 148 2.54 -19.33 -11.69
N PHE A 149 1.60 -19.39 -10.75
CA PHE A 149 1.63 -20.39 -9.69
C PHE A 149 1.11 -21.73 -10.23
N SER A 150 1.90 -22.79 -10.12
CA SER A 150 1.52 -24.13 -10.57
C SER A 150 2.07 -25.18 -9.61
N GLY A 151 1.36 -26.29 -9.50
CA GLY A 151 1.74 -27.35 -8.58
C GLY A 151 0.75 -28.49 -8.56
N ILE A 152 1.12 -29.57 -7.88
CA ILE A 152 0.28 -30.73 -7.64
C ILE A 152 0.09 -30.85 -6.15
N VAL A 153 -1.17 -30.81 -5.71
CA VAL A 153 -1.52 -31.00 -4.30
C VAL A 153 -1.84 -32.47 -4.10
N ARG A 154 -1.10 -33.09 -3.20
CA ARG A 154 -1.21 -34.52 -2.87
C ARG A 154 -1.58 -34.65 -1.40
N THR A 155 -2.39 -35.66 -1.07
CA THR A 155 -2.93 -35.85 0.30
C THR A 155 -2.30 -37.00 1.05
N GLU A 156 -1.41 -37.71 0.37
CA GLU A 156 -0.55 -38.73 0.92
C GLU A 156 0.31 -38.15 2.06
N ASN A 157 0.60 -38.97 3.06
CA ASN A 157 1.47 -38.62 4.19
C ASN A 157 1.03 -37.38 5.00
N ASN A 158 -0.28 -37.17 5.18
CA ASN A 158 -0.83 -35.99 5.84
C ASN A 158 -0.51 -34.66 5.11
N GLY A 159 -0.17 -34.74 3.83
CA GLY A 159 -0.08 -33.58 2.95
C GLY A 159 -1.45 -32.98 2.64
N GLY A 160 -1.46 -31.99 1.76
CA GLY A 160 -2.69 -31.38 1.26
C GLY A 160 -2.58 -29.89 0.99
N PHE A 161 -1.36 -29.35 0.84
CA PHE A 161 -1.19 -27.99 0.36
C PHE A 161 0.05 -27.83 -0.52
N ALA A 162 -0.09 -26.95 -1.50
CA ALA A 162 0.97 -26.42 -2.33
C ALA A 162 1.01 -24.91 -2.11
N SER A 163 2.17 -24.32 -1.85
CA SER A 163 2.22 -22.88 -1.62
C SER A 163 3.53 -22.22 -2.03
N VAL A 164 3.45 -20.94 -2.36
CA VAL A 164 4.61 -20.10 -2.64
C VAL A 164 4.59 -18.91 -1.70
N ARG A 165 5.77 -18.53 -1.20
CA ARG A 165 5.94 -17.46 -0.21
C ARG A 165 7.12 -16.59 -0.60
N THR A 166 7.01 -15.30 -0.32
CA THR A 166 8.15 -14.38 -0.39
C THR A 166 9.17 -14.68 0.70
N ARG A 167 10.47 -14.49 0.43
CA ARG A 167 11.45 -14.23 1.50
C ARG A 167 10.93 -13.08 2.38
N ASN A 168 11.42 -13.00 3.60
CA ASN A 168 11.06 -11.87 4.45
C ASN A 168 11.51 -10.57 3.79
N LEU A 169 10.57 -9.65 3.64
CA LEU A 169 10.78 -8.31 3.13
C LEU A 169 11.64 -7.55 4.14
N ASN A 170 12.68 -6.90 3.64
CA ASN A 170 13.57 -6.07 4.44
C ASN A 170 13.87 -4.76 3.70
N PRO A 171 13.35 -3.62 4.16
CA PRO A 171 12.48 -3.46 5.34
C PRO A 171 11.09 -4.11 5.13
N PRO A 172 10.34 -4.40 6.21
CA PRO A 172 8.94 -4.83 6.08
C PRO A 172 8.10 -3.72 5.40
N LEU A 173 7.03 -4.13 4.73
CA LEU A 173 6.12 -3.18 4.08
C LEU A 173 5.26 -2.48 5.13
N ASN A 174 5.23 -1.16 5.07
CA ASN A 174 4.23 -0.37 5.76
C ASN A 174 3.05 -0.11 4.83
N LEU A 175 1.91 -0.72 5.18
CA LEU A 175 0.61 -0.60 4.52
C LEU A 175 -0.45 0.06 5.43
N SER A 176 -0.04 0.83 6.44
CA SER A 176 -0.94 1.48 7.40
C SER A 176 -1.95 2.44 6.79
N ASN A 177 -1.66 2.94 5.58
CA ASN A 177 -2.52 3.88 4.86
C ASN A 177 -3.52 3.19 3.90
N TYR A 178 -3.61 1.85 3.95
CA TYR A 178 -4.47 1.06 3.08
C TYR A 178 -5.44 0.21 3.93
N GLU A 179 -6.58 -0.13 3.34
CA GLU A 179 -7.63 -0.93 4.00
C GLU A 179 -7.58 -2.42 3.62
N GLY A 180 -6.79 -2.78 2.60
CA GLY A 180 -6.73 -4.14 2.09
C GLY A 180 -5.69 -4.35 0.99
N ILE A 181 -5.69 -5.55 0.44
CA ILE A 181 -4.90 -5.96 -0.74
C ILE A 181 -5.86 -6.35 -1.86
N GLU A 182 -5.50 -6.02 -3.09
CA GLU A 182 -6.18 -6.55 -4.27
C GLU A 182 -5.25 -7.46 -5.07
N LEU A 183 -5.81 -8.57 -5.56
CA LEU A 183 -5.13 -9.52 -6.43
C LEU A 183 -5.84 -9.59 -7.77
N GLN A 184 -5.11 -9.46 -8.87
CA GLN A 184 -5.59 -9.83 -10.20
C GLN A 184 -5.22 -11.28 -10.49
N VAL A 185 -6.22 -12.16 -10.59
CA VAL A 185 -6.01 -13.61 -10.72
C VAL A 185 -6.78 -14.16 -11.91
N GLN A 186 -6.18 -15.12 -12.61
CA GLN A 186 -6.87 -16.00 -13.54
C GLN A 186 -6.69 -17.42 -13.02
N GLY A 187 -7.72 -17.97 -12.37
CA GLY A 187 -7.63 -19.24 -11.66
C GLY A 187 -8.12 -20.45 -12.45
N ASP A 188 -8.27 -21.55 -11.73
CA ASP A 188 -8.59 -22.88 -12.24
C ASP A 188 -9.89 -23.45 -11.63
N GLY A 189 -10.72 -22.59 -11.03
CA GLY A 189 -11.96 -23.00 -10.38
C GLY A 189 -11.79 -23.48 -8.93
N LYS A 190 -10.59 -23.38 -8.35
CA LYS A 190 -10.31 -23.84 -6.99
C LYS A 190 -10.27 -22.69 -5.98
N ARG A 191 -10.33 -23.07 -4.71
CA ARG A 191 -10.09 -22.21 -3.55
C ARG A 191 -8.60 -22.07 -3.25
N TYR A 192 -8.21 -20.84 -2.93
CA TYR A 192 -6.86 -20.46 -2.53
C TYR A 192 -6.90 -19.64 -1.24
N LYS A 193 -5.73 -19.47 -0.64
CA LYS A 193 -5.53 -18.62 0.54
C LYS A 193 -4.41 -17.62 0.26
N LEU A 194 -4.67 -16.35 0.54
CA LEU A 194 -3.61 -15.37 0.77
C LEU A 194 -3.27 -15.39 2.25
N ILE A 195 -1.98 -15.45 2.56
CA ILE A 195 -1.46 -15.45 3.93
C ILE A 195 -0.45 -14.31 4.05
N LEU A 196 -0.71 -13.38 4.96
CA LEU A 196 0.18 -12.28 5.31
C LEU A 196 0.85 -12.56 6.66
N ARG A 197 2.08 -12.10 6.83
CA ARG A 197 2.83 -12.26 8.08
C ARG A 197 3.34 -10.93 8.58
N CYS A 198 3.05 -10.63 9.85
CA CYS A 198 3.45 -9.39 10.52
C CYS A 198 4.70 -9.54 11.39
N GLU A 199 5.38 -10.68 11.33
CA GLU A 199 6.59 -10.94 12.09
C GLU A 199 7.65 -11.61 11.22
N GLY A 200 8.93 -11.37 11.56
CA GLY A 200 10.07 -11.96 10.86
C GLY A 200 10.25 -13.46 11.10
N ARG A 201 9.47 -14.07 12.01
CA ARG A 201 9.54 -15.51 12.25
C ARG A 201 8.94 -16.30 11.09
N TRP A 202 9.61 -17.37 10.69
CA TRP A 202 9.17 -18.18 9.55
C TRP A 202 7.88 -18.95 9.83
N ASP A 203 7.74 -19.52 11.03
CA ASP A 203 6.62 -20.39 11.44
C ASP A 203 5.59 -19.69 12.35
N GLY A 204 5.55 -18.35 12.27
CA GLY A 204 4.71 -17.49 13.08
C GLY A 204 3.21 -17.54 12.77
N ILE A 205 2.46 -16.59 13.31
CA ILE A 205 1.04 -16.41 12.97
C ILE A 205 0.94 -15.96 11.50
N GLY A 206 0.04 -16.59 10.75
CA GLY A 206 -0.37 -16.16 9.41
C GLY A 206 -1.75 -15.55 9.47
N TYR A 207 -1.93 -14.37 8.87
CA TYR A 207 -3.22 -13.71 8.70
C TYR A 207 -3.78 -14.11 7.35
N CYS A 208 -4.81 -14.94 7.38
CA CYS A 208 -5.30 -15.68 6.22
C CYS A 208 -6.61 -15.10 5.69
N TYR A 209 -6.74 -15.07 4.37
CA TYR A 209 -8.00 -14.85 3.68
C TYR A 209 -8.18 -15.92 2.61
N SER A 210 -9.34 -16.57 2.57
CA SER A 210 -9.65 -17.63 1.61
C SER A 210 -10.59 -17.11 0.53
N PHE A 211 -10.31 -17.45 -0.73
CA PHE A 211 -11.09 -16.97 -1.86
C PHE A 211 -11.21 -18.05 -2.94
N ASP A 212 -12.35 -18.04 -3.63
CA ASP A 212 -12.61 -18.93 -4.76
C ASP A 212 -12.22 -18.25 -6.08
N THR A 213 -11.66 -19.04 -6.99
CA THR A 213 -11.39 -18.59 -8.35
C THR A 213 -12.39 -19.18 -9.34
N LEU A 214 -12.58 -18.49 -10.46
CA LEU A 214 -13.33 -18.95 -11.62
C LEU A 214 -12.35 -19.52 -12.64
N ASP A 215 -12.72 -20.65 -13.24
CA ASP A 215 -11.87 -21.31 -14.23
C ASP A 215 -11.62 -20.39 -15.44
N ARG A 216 -10.33 -20.17 -15.73
CA ARG A 216 -9.81 -19.39 -16.89
C ARG A 216 -10.36 -17.97 -17.01
N THR A 217 -10.95 -17.43 -15.96
CA THR A 217 -11.57 -16.10 -15.96
C THR A 217 -10.72 -15.15 -15.14
N LEU A 218 -10.41 -13.98 -15.70
CA LEU A 218 -9.71 -12.93 -14.97
C LEU A 218 -10.66 -12.32 -13.92
N GLN A 219 -10.18 -12.21 -12.69
CA GLN A 219 -10.92 -11.67 -11.56
C GLN A 219 -10.05 -10.75 -10.74
N THR A 220 -10.68 -9.75 -10.12
CA THR A 220 -10.09 -8.97 -9.04
C THR A 220 -10.62 -9.50 -7.71
N ILE A 221 -9.72 -9.93 -6.83
CA ILE A 221 -10.03 -10.39 -5.49
C ILE A 221 -9.62 -9.28 -4.52
N SER A 222 -10.61 -8.63 -3.90
CA SER A 222 -10.37 -7.63 -2.86
C SER A 222 -10.34 -8.31 -1.49
N ILE A 223 -9.30 -8.02 -0.71
CA ILE A 223 -9.00 -8.66 0.58
C ILE A 223 -8.87 -7.57 1.64
N PRO A 224 -9.97 -7.22 2.33
CA PRO A 224 -9.94 -6.27 3.43
C PRO A 224 -9.08 -6.77 4.59
N PHE A 225 -8.27 -5.90 5.18
CA PHE A 225 -7.45 -6.25 6.35
C PHE A 225 -8.29 -6.68 7.55
N GLY A 226 -9.49 -6.11 7.70
CA GLY A 226 -10.44 -6.48 8.75
C GLY A 226 -10.98 -7.90 8.65
N ASP A 227 -10.90 -8.52 7.47
CA ASP A 227 -11.40 -9.87 7.22
C ASP A 227 -10.31 -10.95 7.34
N LEU A 228 -9.08 -10.55 7.64
CA LEU A 228 -7.97 -11.47 7.82
C LEU A 228 -8.09 -12.25 9.13
N ILE A 229 -8.07 -13.58 9.04
CA ILE A 229 -8.20 -14.47 10.18
C ILE A 229 -6.80 -14.92 10.64
N PRO A 230 -6.42 -14.68 11.91
CA PRO A 230 -5.15 -15.15 12.45
C PRO A 230 -5.16 -16.67 12.60
N VAL A 231 -4.20 -17.35 11.96
CA VAL A 231 -4.07 -18.81 11.92
C VAL A 231 -2.63 -19.21 12.25
N LEU A 232 -2.47 -20.21 13.12
CA LEU A 232 -1.20 -20.87 13.39
C LEU A 232 -1.35 -22.37 13.18
N ARG A 233 -0.60 -22.92 12.21
CA ARG A 233 -0.60 -24.37 11.89
C ARG A 233 -2.01 -24.92 11.67
N ALA A 234 -2.76 -24.27 10.78
CA ALA A 234 -4.16 -24.56 10.45
C ALA A 234 -5.16 -24.35 11.61
N LYS A 235 -4.76 -23.70 12.71
CA LYS A 235 -5.64 -23.36 13.84
C LYS A 235 -5.89 -21.85 13.96
N THR A 236 -7.14 -21.41 13.94
CA THR A 236 -7.64 -20.06 14.13
C THR A 236 -7.43 -19.65 15.57
N LEU A 237 -6.81 -18.48 15.73
CA LEU A 237 -6.48 -17.90 17.01
C LEU A 237 -7.47 -16.80 17.37
N ARG A 238 -8.57 -17.16 18.03
CA ARG A 238 -9.65 -16.21 18.37
C ARG A 238 -9.21 -15.04 19.27
N GLU A 239 -8.14 -15.25 20.03
CA GLU A 239 -7.59 -14.27 20.98
C GLU A 239 -6.29 -13.61 20.46
N ALA A 240 -5.89 -13.88 19.21
CA ALA A 240 -4.72 -13.21 18.63
C ALA A 240 -4.99 -11.73 18.38
N ALA A 241 -3.91 -10.94 18.37
CA ALA A 241 -3.97 -9.55 17.95
C ALA A 241 -4.52 -9.43 16.51
N PRO A 242 -5.19 -8.32 16.17
CA PRO A 242 -5.54 -8.02 14.79
C PRO A 242 -4.30 -7.92 13.89
N PHE A 243 -4.54 -8.00 12.58
CA PHE A 243 -3.49 -7.80 11.57
C PHE A 243 -2.83 -6.42 11.72
N ASP A 244 -1.50 -6.41 11.84
CA ASP A 244 -0.70 -5.19 11.85
C ASP A 244 -0.22 -4.84 10.43
N SER A 245 -0.91 -3.88 9.80
CA SER A 245 -0.59 -3.42 8.45
C SER A 245 0.67 -2.56 8.39
N SER A 246 1.21 -2.10 9.53
CA SER A 246 2.41 -1.24 9.55
C SER A 246 3.70 -2.00 9.27
N SER A 247 3.69 -3.32 9.45
CA SER A 247 4.89 -4.17 9.45
C SER A 247 4.62 -5.53 8.78
N VAL A 248 4.43 -5.54 7.46
CA VAL A 248 4.20 -6.79 6.69
C VAL A 248 5.53 -7.36 6.21
N TYR A 249 5.90 -8.53 6.73
CA TYR A 249 7.17 -9.20 6.46
C TYR A 249 7.11 -10.19 5.30
N ALA A 250 5.97 -10.83 5.03
CA ALA A 250 5.88 -11.78 3.93
C ALA A 250 4.45 -11.95 3.42
N LEU A 251 4.36 -12.31 2.14
CA LEU A 251 3.13 -12.73 1.48
C LEU A 251 3.29 -14.18 1.04
N GLN A 252 2.21 -14.94 1.13
CA GLN A 252 2.17 -16.33 0.72
C GLN A 252 0.83 -16.63 0.04
N LEU A 253 0.90 -17.34 -1.08
CA LEU A 253 -0.26 -17.86 -1.80
C LEU A 253 -0.26 -19.38 -1.65
N MET A 254 -1.39 -19.93 -1.21
CA MET A 254 -1.53 -21.35 -0.95
C MET A 254 -2.78 -21.90 -1.61
N GLN A 255 -2.64 -23.03 -2.31
CA GLN A 255 -3.75 -23.94 -2.53
C GLN A 255 -3.71 -24.96 -1.40
N SER A 256 -4.83 -25.15 -0.70
CA SER A 256 -4.97 -26.24 0.26
C SER A 256 -6.31 -26.94 0.07
N LYS A 257 -6.32 -28.25 0.28
CA LYS A 257 -7.55 -29.05 0.32
C LYS A 257 -8.37 -28.78 1.59
N PHE A 258 -7.72 -28.29 2.65
CA PHE A 258 -8.33 -28.15 3.97
C PHE A 258 -8.50 -26.67 4.33
N GLU A 259 -9.61 -26.36 4.97
CA GLU A 259 -9.72 -25.09 5.68
C GLU A 259 -9.03 -25.13 7.04
N TYR A 260 -8.80 -23.96 7.63
CA TYR A 260 -8.38 -23.89 9.03
C TYR A 260 -9.54 -24.39 9.94
N ASP A 261 -9.12 -25.04 11.02
CA ASP A 261 -9.82 -25.64 12.16
C ASP A 261 -11.29 -25.28 12.47
#